data_AF-A0A7S4JRJ0-F1
#
_entry.id   AF-A0A7S4JRJ0-F1
#
_cell.length_a   1.000
_cell.length_b   1.000
_cell.length_c   1.000
_cell.angle_alpha   90.00
_cell.angle_beta   90.00
_cell.angle_gamma   90.00
#
_symmetry.space_group_name_H-M   'P 1'
#
loop_
_entity.id
_entity.type
_entity.pdbx_description
1 polymer ?
#
loop_
_entity_poly.entity_id
_entity_poly.type
_entity_poly.pdbx_seq_one_letter_code
_entity_poly.pdbx_strand_id
1 'polypeptide(L)'
;FMPGGTPWRDAATHFDATSSKTYAYVGAQGGSGTTWVLDLSSLSGDTAHGANSNPIPSSDYKDLGYTDYAHTLNVEGGYLFLNRASGSLGCQIFELATDPMSPTKVGDTAGSGRDCHDSYFRANADGSGTDLLFSADGYDDRYRIYDVTDMSNPQSLGETEVYPGTYA
;
A
#
# COMPACT_ATOMS: atom_id res chain seq x y z
N PHE A 1 -9.48 -19.31 -7.86
CA PHE A 1 -8.10 -19.80 -7.65
C PHE A 1 -7.21 -18.59 -7.82
N MET A 2 -6.49 -18.16 -6.80
CA MET A 2 -5.40 -17.20 -6.97
C MET A 2 -4.26 -17.98 -7.62
N PRO A 3 -3.96 -17.78 -8.91
CA PRO A 3 -2.89 -18.52 -9.55
C PRO A 3 -1.58 -18.17 -8.85
N GLY A 4 -1.02 -19.13 -8.10
CA GLY A 4 0.33 -19.00 -7.58
C GLY A 4 1.28 -18.81 -8.76
N GLY A 5 1.88 -17.63 -8.87
CA GLY A 5 2.64 -17.25 -10.07
C GLY A 5 3.84 -16.35 -9.81
N THR A 6 3.86 -15.62 -8.70
CA THR A 6 4.99 -14.76 -8.29
C THR A 6 4.99 -14.71 -6.76
N PRO A 7 6.17 -14.69 -6.10
CA PRO A 7 6.22 -14.55 -4.66
C PRO A 7 5.49 -13.26 -4.24
N TRP A 8 4.58 -13.40 -3.28
CA TRP A 8 3.99 -12.24 -2.62
C TRP A 8 5.10 -11.50 -1.90
N ARG A 9 5.10 -10.19 -2.07
CA ARG A 9 6.19 -9.34 -1.64
C ARG A 9 5.90 -8.67 -0.32
N ASP A 10 4.69 -8.15 -0.19
CA ASP A 10 4.30 -7.38 0.98
C ASP A 10 2.80 -7.58 1.25
N ALA A 11 2.39 -7.35 2.49
CA ALA A 11 1.02 -7.50 2.95
C ALA A 11 0.70 -6.59 4.14
N ALA A 12 -0.50 -6.00 4.13
CA ALA A 12 -1.00 -5.16 5.23
C ALA A 12 -2.48 -5.42 5.44
N THR A 13 -2.97 -5.07 6.63
CA THR A 13 -4.36 -5.29 7.01
C THR A 13 -5.07 -3.98 7.31
N HIS A 14 -6.34 -3.91 6.94
CA HIS A 14 -7.26 -2.81 7.24
C HIS A 14 -8.44 -3.35 8.03
N PHE A 15 -8.71 -2.79 9.20
CA PHE A 15 -9.99 -2.98 9.86
C PHE A 15 -10.94 -1.87 9.43
N ASP A 16 -12.02 -2.22 8.75
CA ASP A 16 -13.10 -1.30 8.42
C ASP A 16 -14.11 -1.28 9.58
N ALA A 17 -14.17 -0.15 10.29
CA ALA A 17 -15.08 0.04 11.40
C ALA A 17 -16.56 0.03 10.97
N THR A 18 -16.86 0.38 9.71
CA THR A 18 -18.25 0.45 9.21
C THR A 18 -18.84 -0.94 9.06
N SER A 19 -18.13 -1.85 8.39
CA SER A 19 -18.56 -3.24 8.21
C SER A 19 -18.15 -4.17 9.35
N SER A 20 -17.26 -3.71 10.25
CA SER A 20 -16.60 -4.54 11.28
C SER A 20 -15.85 -5.74 10.69
N LYS A 21 -15.25 -5.55 9.51
CA LYS A 21 -14.49 -6.57 8.80
C LYS A 21 -13.02 -6.19 8.73
N THR A 22 -12.17 -7.21 8.65
CA THR A 22 -10.75 -7.05 8.39
C THR A 22 -10.45 -7.47 6.95
N TYR A 23 -9.73 -6.63 6.23
CA TYR A 23 -9.25 -6.89 4.89
C TYR A 23 -7.74 -7.04 4.89
N ALA A 24 -7.20 -7.93 4.06
CA ALA A 24 -5.77 -7.97 3.73
C ALA A 24 -5.55 -7.46 2.31
N TYR A 25 -4.58 -6.58 2.16
CA TYR A 25 -4.01 -6.20 0.87
C TYR A 25 -2.70 -6.94 0.72
N VAL A 26 -2.54 -7.67 -0.38
CA VAL A 26 -1.36 -8.47 -0.65
C VAL A 26 -0.91 -8.15 -2.05
N GLY A 27 0.36 -7.82 -2.22
CA GLY A 27 0.87 -7.52 -3.54
C GLY A 27 2.12 -8.31 -3.88
N ALA A 28 2.40 -8.35 -5.17
CA ALA A 28 3.56 -9.02 -5.72
C ALA A 28 4.20 -8.08 -6.75
N GLN A 29 5.52 -7.89 -6.63
CA GLN A 29 6.29 -7.10 -7.57
C GLN A 29 7.03 -8.00 -8.56
N GLY A 30 7.18 -7.54 -9.81
CA GLY A 30 7.87 -8.28 -10.87
C GLY A 30 6.96 -9.20 -11.67
N GLY A 31 7.24 -9.30 -12.98
CA GLY A 31 6.53 -10.19 -13.89
C GLY A 31 5.04 -9.88 -14.03
N SER A 32 4.20 -10.88 -13.82
CA SER A 32 2.73 -10.76 -13.90
C SER A 32 2.05 -10.70 -12.52
N GLY A 33 2.80 -10.39 -11.47
CA GLY A 33 2.25 -10.26 -10.11
C GLY A 33 1.27 -9.09 -10.01
N THR A 34 0.12 -9.30 -9.39
CA THR A 34 -0.92 -8.29 -9.18
C THR A 34 -1.18 -8.07 -7.70
N THR A 35 -1.78 -6.92 -7.37
CA THR A 35 -2.24 -6.62 -6.01
C THR A 35 -3.66 -7.18 -5.81
N TRP A 36 -3.84 -7.94 -4.73
CA TRP A 36 -5.11 -8.53 -4.33
C TRP A 36 -5.61 -7.91 -3.04
N VAL A 37 -6.93 -7.89 -2.88
CA VAL A 37 -7.60 -7.65 -1.61
C VAL A 37 -8.37 -8.91 -1.21
N LEU A 38 -8.37 -9.21 0.08
CA LEU A 38 -9.05 -10.36 0.67
C LEU A 38 -9.88 -9.89 1.88
N ASP A 39 -11.17 -10.21 1.91
CA ASP A 39 -12.01 -10.16 3.11
C ASP A 39 -11.65 -11.35 4.01
N LEU A 40 -11.17 -11.08 5.21
CA LEU A 40 -10.71 -12.09 6.15
C LEU A 40 -11.84 -12.61 7.07
N SER A 41 -13.10 -12.25 6.80
CA SER A 41 -14.25 -12.66 7.62
C SER A 41 -14.36 -14.18 7.77
N SER A 42 -13.92 -14.96 6.78
CA SER A 42 -13.96 -16.42 6.87
C SER A 42 -12.90 -17.03 7.80
N LEU A 43 -11.93 -16.21 8.26
CA LEU A 43 -10.84 -16.61 9.15
C LEU A 43 -11.10 -16.24 10.63
N SER A 44 -12.24 -15.64 10.96
CA SER A 44 -12.50 -14.99 12.26
C SER A 44 -12.79 -15.94 13.43
N GLY A 45 -12.15 -17.10 13.50
CA GLY A 45 -12.31 -18.11 14.57
C GLY A 45 -11.07 -18.29 15.44
N ASP A 46 -11.20 -19.04 16.53
CA ASP A 46 -10.13 -19.25 17.52
C ASP A 46 -9.14 -20.38 17.17
N THR A 47 -9.39 -21.10 16.07
CA THR A 47 -8.57 -22.24 15.65
C THR A 47 -7.98 -22.00 14.28
N ALA A 48 -6.66 -22.21 14.15
CA ALA A 48 -5.99 -22.19 12.86
C ALA A 48 -6.62 -23.21 11.90
N HIS A 49 -6.81 -22.80 10.65
CA HIS A 49 -7.25 -23.73 9.61
C HIS A 49 -6.16 -24.76 9.30
N GLY A 50 -6.56 -25.91 8.76
CA GLY A 50 -5.63 -26.98 8.41
C GLY A 50 -4.60 -26.56 7.36
N ALA A 51 -3.43 -27.19 7.37
CA ALA A 51 -2.43 -27.00 6.32
C ALA A 51 -3.03 -27.29 4.92
N ASN A 52 -2.71 -26.44 3.94
CA ASN A 52 -3.23 -26.52 2.57
C ASN A 52 -4.77 -26.41 2.44
N SER A 53 -5.46 -25.98 3.49
CA SER A 53 -6.88 -25.61 3.37
C SER A 53 -7.03 -24.30 2.58
N ASN A 54 -8.18 -24.12 1.94
CA ASN A 54 -8.54 -22.88 1.26
C ASN A 54 -9.78 -22.26 1.92
N PRO A 55 -9.61 -21.65 3.10
CA PRO A 55 -10.74 -21.16 3.91
C PRO A 55 -11.38 -19.87 3.38
N ILE A 56 -10.74 -19.17 2.43
CA ILE A 56 -11.28 -17.93 1.85
C ILE A 56 -12.05 -18.28 0.57
N PRO A 57 -13.38 -18.09 0.53
CA PRO A 57 -14.17 -18.38 -0.67
C PRO A 57 -13.84 -17.37 -1.79
N SER A 58 -14.12 -17.74 -3.04
CA SER A 58 -13.79 -16.88 -4.20
C SER A 58 -14.59 -15.57 -4.27
N SER A 59 -15.65 -15.42 -3.48
CA SER A 59 -16.37 -14.16 -3.31
C SER A 59 -15.60 -13.14 -2.47
N ASP A 60 -14.64 -13.60 -1.67
CA ASP A 60 -14.02 -12.84 -0.60
C ASP A 60 -12.61 -12.39 -0.98
N TYR A 61 -12.22 -12.51 -2.24
CA TYR A 61 -10.98 -11.91 -2.73
C TYR A 61 -11.15 -11.38 -4.15
N LYS A 62 -10.36 -10.35 -4.48
CA LYS A 62 -10.42 -9.67 -5.75
C LYS A 62 -9.03 -9.20 -6.17
N ASP A 63 -8.74 -9.36 -7.46
CA ASP A 63 -7.58 -8.72 -8.11
C ASP A 63 -7.93 -7.24 -8.32
N LEU A 64 -7.08 -6.35 -7.80
CA LEU A 64 -7.25 -4.90 -7.93
C LEU A 64 -6.73 -4.37 -9.28
N GLY A 65 -6.05 -5.20 -10.07
CA GLY A 65 -5.53 -4.85 -11.40
C GLY A 65 -4.20 -4.08 -11.38
N TYR A 66 -3.59 -3.90 -10.20
CA TYR A 66 -2.29 -3.24 -10.04
C TYR A 66 -1.15 -4.24 -10.24
N THR A 67 -0.80 -4.48 -11.51
CA THR A 67 0.33 -5.34 -11.92
C THR A 67 1.67 -4.67 -11.65
N ASP A 68 2.63 -5.42 -11.12
CA ASP A 68 3.99 -4.98 -10.83
C ASP A 68 4.06 -3.88 -9.74
N TYR A 69 2.97 -3.67 -9.01
CA TYR A 69 2.89 -2.81 -7.82
C TYR A 69 3.28 -3.59 -6.55
N ALA A 70 3.16 -2.91 -5.40
CA ALA A 70 3.46 -3.44 -4.07
C ALA A 70 4.92 -3.85 -3.88
N HIS A 71 5.84 -2.99 -4.33
CA HIS A 71 7.22 -3.00 -3.83
C HIS A 71 7.20 -2.87 -2.31
N THR A 72 6.42 -1.89 -1.85
CA THR A 72 5.92 -1.75 -0.48
C THR A 72 4.44 -1.41 -0.51
N LEU A 73 3.76 -1.78 0.56
CA LEU A 73 2.39 -1.36 0.82
C LEU A 73 2.24 -0.99 2.29
N ASN A 74 1.49 0.09 2.56
CA ASN A 74 1.16 0.50 3.93
C ASN A 74 -0.32 0.77 4.05
N VAL A 75 -0.89 0.41 5.19
CA VAL A 75 -2.29 0.69 5.51
C VAL A 75 -2.36 1.34 6.88
N GLU A 76 -2.87 2.56 6.93
CA GLU A 76 -3.12 3.30 8.18
C GLU A 76 -4.08 4.46 7.88
N GLY A 77 -4.83 4.91 8.88
CA GLY A 77 -5.73 6.06 8.74
C GLY A 77 -6.90 5.86 7.76
N GLY A 78 -7.17 4.62 7.32
CA GLY A 78 -8.18 4.35 6.28
C GLY A 78 -7.66 4.53 4.85
N TYR A 79 -6.34 4.58 4.67
CA TYR A 79 -5.69 4.70 3.37
C TYR A 79 -4.75 3.54 3.11
N LEU A 80 -4.61 3.18 1.83
CA LEU A 80 -3.61 2.27 1.31
C LEU A 80 -2.59 3.08 0.49
N PHE A 81 -1.32 2.94 0.84
CA PHE A 81 -0.19 3.44 0.06
C PHE A 81 0.39 2.28 -0.73
N LEU A 82 0.37 2.36 -2.06
CA LEU A 82 0.71 1.25 -2.95
C LEU A 82 1.82 1.66 -3.93
N ASN A 83 3.03 1.13 -3.72
CA ASN A 83 4.21 1.60 -4.43
C ASN A 83 4.67 0.62 -5.49
N ARG A 84 5.11 1.14 -6.64
CA ARG A 84 5.56 0.33 -7.78
C ARG A 84 7.08 0.19 -7.87
N ALA A 85 7.84 1.07 -7.21
CA ALA A 85 9.27 1.27 -7.49
C ALA A 85 9.53 1.56 -8.97
N SER A 86 8.82 2.56 -9.49
CA SER A 86 8.94 3.03 -10.85
C SER A 86 9.01 4.55 -10.84
N GLY A 87 10.09 5.06 -11.44
CA GLY A 87 10.61 6.42 -11.31
C GLY A 87 9.70 7.59 -11.69
N SER A 88 8.43 7.38 -12.04
CA SER A 88 7.55 8.49 -12.44
C SER A 88 6.13 8.44 -11.88
N LEU A 89 5.79 7.41 -11.08
CA LEU A 89 4.43 7.27 -10.57
C LEU A 89 4.23 7.92 -9.20
N GLY A 90 5.29 8.08 -8.40
CA GLY A 90 5.17 8.48 -7.00
C GLY A 90 4.43 7.44 -6.15
N CYS A 91 4.21 7.75 -4.88
CA CYS A 91 3.49 6.87 -3.97
C CYS A 91 2.00 6.98 -4.27
N GLN A 92 1.33 5.89 -4.66
CA GLN A 92 -0.11 5.94 -4.94
C GLN A 92 -0.90 5.88 -3.64
N ILE A 93 -1.91 6.72 -3.50
CA ILE A 93 -2.74 6.81 -2.30
C ILE A 93 -4.17 6.42 -2.65
N PHE A 94 -4.71 5.48 -1.90
CA PHE A 94 -6.05 4.93 -2.07
C PHE A 94 -6.86 5.10 -0.80
N GLU A 95 -8.11 5.53 -0.92
CA GLU A 95 -9.07 5.53 0.18
C GLU A 95 -9.71 4.14 0.32
N LEU A 96 -9.85 3.69 1.57
CA LEU A 96 -10.40 2.38 1.90
C LEU A 96 -11.79 2.47 2.56
N ALA A 97 -12.16 3.61 3.14
CA ALA A 97 -13.34 3.69 4.00
C ALA A 97 -14.68 3.49 3.26
N THR A 98 -14.75 3.80 1.96
CA THR A 98 -15.98 3.67 1.17
C THR A 98 -16.20 2.26 0.64
N ASP A 99 -15.16 1.65 0.07
CA ASP A 99 -15.19 0.28 -0.46
C ASP A 99 -13.80 -0.38 -0.35
N PRO A 100 -13.49 -1.08 0.75
CA PRO A 100 -12.21 -1.75 0.92
C PRO A 100 -11.89 -2.78 -0.18
N MET A 101 -12.92 -3.39 -0.79
CA MET A 101 -12.76 -4.38 -1.87
C MET A 101 -12.58 -3.72 -3.25
N SER A 102 -12.79 -2.42 -3.36
CA SER A 102 -12.58 -1.63 -4.58
C SER A 102 -12.07 -0.23 -4.25
N PRO A 103 -10.89 -0.12 -3.62
CA PRO A 103 -10.41 1.13 -3.09
C PRO A 103 -10.19 2.17 -4.21
N THR A 104 -10.51 3.42 -3.92
CA THR A 104 -10.46 4.50 -4.91
C THR A 104 -9.14 5.26 -4.79
N LYS A 105 -8.41 5.44 -5.90
CA LYS A 105 -7.22 6.29 -5.90
C LYS A 105 -7.64 7.74 -5.61
N VAL A 106 -7.11 8.33 -4.56
CA VAL A 106 -7.40 9.71 -4.15
C VAL A 106 -6.27 10.68 -4.47
N GLY A 107 -5.04 10.19 -4.59
CA GLY A 107 -3.90 11.02 -4.91
C GLY A 107 -2.63 10.23 -5.13
N ASP A 108 -1.56 10.97 -5.35
CA ASP A 108 -0.20 10.46 -5.40
C ASP A 108 0.79 11.60 -5.12
N THR A 109 2.03 11.26 -4.79
CA THR A 109 3.09 12.26 -4.58
C THR A 109 3.72 12.76 -5.88
N ALA A 110 3.12 12.53 -7.07
CA ALA A 110 3.70 12.90 -8.35
C ALA A 110 3.61 14.42 -8.59
N GLY A 111 4.56 15.14 -7.99
CA GLY A 111 4.90 16.52 -8.32
C GLY A 111 6.33 16.67 -8.87
N SER A 112 7.10 15.58 -8.93
CA SER A 112 8.53 15.64 -9.24
C SER A 112 8.98 14.77 -10.43
N GLY A 113 8.12 13.87 -10.93
CA GLY A 113 8.50 12.89 -11.95
C GLY A 113 9.54 11.91 -11.43
N ARG A 114 9.42 11.50 -10.17
CA ARG A 114 10.42 10.69 -9.47
C ARG A 114 9.82 9.44 -8.81
N ASP A 115 10.70 8.52 -8.45
CA ASP A 115 10.35 7.24 -7.82
C ASP A 115 9.67 7.44 -6.46
N CYS A 116 8.85 6.46 -6.10
CA CYS A 116 8.51 6.12 -4.73
C CYS A 116 8.68 4.61 -4.63
N HIS A 117 9.85 4.22 -4.16
CA HIS A 117 10.26 2.84 -4.06
C HIS A 117 9.64 2.21 -2.82
N ASP A 118 9.93 2.86 -1.70
CA ASP A 118 9.48 2.50 -0.38
C ASP A 118 8.78 3.68 0.25
N SER A 119 7.81 3.38 1.11
CA SER A 119 7.17 4.43 1.90
C SER A 119 6.82 3.96 3.28
N TYR A 120 6.61 4.92 4.17
CA TYR A 120 6.03 4.74 5.48
C TYR A 120 5.12 5.92 5.76
N PHE A 121 3.85 5.64 6.06
CA PHE A 121 2.88 6.66 6.44
C PHE A 121 2.75 6.72 7.95
N ARG A 122 2.46 7.91 8.48
CA ARG A 122 2.12 8.11 9.87
C ARG A 122 1.03 9.15 10.01
N ALA A 123 -0.12 8.75 10.56
CA ALA A 123 -1.17 9.68 10.91
C ALA A 123 -0.78 10.50 12.16
N ASN A 124 -1.12 11.79 12.17
CA ASN A 124 -0.88 12.72 13.26
C ASN A 124 0.56 12.64 13.80
N ALA A 125 1.53 12.64 12.89
CA ALA A 125 2.92 12.28 13.17
C ALA A 125 3.59 13.20 14.20
N ASP A 126 3.17 14.46 14.27
CA ASP A 126 3.70 15.48 15.18
C ASP A 126 2.74 15.83 16.34
N GLY A 127 1.60 15.14 16.44
CA GLY A 127 0.56 15.43 17.43
C GLY A 127 -0.25 16.70 17.17
N SER A 128 -0.01 17.41 16.06
CA SER A 128 -0.69 18.65 15.68
C SER A 128 -1.81 18.46 14.64
N GLY A 129 -2.01 17.23 14.17
CA GLY A 129 -2.94 16.87 13.11
C GLY A 129 -2.29 16.73 11.74
N THR A 130 -0.95 16.85 11.64
CA THR A 130 -0.22 16.67 10.39
C THR A 130 -0.02 15.18 10.10
N ASP A 131 -0.46 14.73 8.94
CA ASP A 131 -0.17 13.39 8.45
C ASP A 131 1.08 13.42 7.57
N LEU A 132 2.03 12.52 7.82
CA LEU A 132 3.30 12.49 7.11
C LEU A 132 3.48 11.20 6.32
N LEU A 133 4.01 11.34 5.11
CA LEU A 133 4.50 10.24 4.30
C LEU A 133 6.00 10.38 4.10
N PHE A 134 6.73 9.40 4.59
CA PHE A 134 8.14 9.22 4.32
C PHE A 134 8.27 8.35 3.08
N SER A 135 9.06 8.78 2.10
CA SER A 135 9.32 8.02 0.88
C SER A 135 10.83 7.85 0.72
N ALA A 136 11.23 6.72 0.17
CA ALA A 136 12.57 6.50 -0.31
C ALA A 136 12.56 6.17 -1.80
N ASP A 137 13.60 6.61 -2.48
CA ASP A 137 13.81 6.39 -3.91
C ASP A 137 14.78 5.23 -4.09
N GLY A 138 14.56 4.41 -5.12
CA GLY A 138 15.41 3.23 -5.29
C GLY A 138 16.71 3.48 -6.05
N TYR A 139 16.65 4.30 -7.12
CA TYR A 139 17.80 4.55 -8.00
C TYR A 139 18.29 6.01 -7.98
N ASP A 140 17.43 6.93 -7.54
CA ASP A 140 17.75 8.34 -7.31
C ASP A 140 18.16 8.60 -5.85
N ASP A 141 18.18 7.54 -5.02
CA ASP A 141 18.83 7.39 -3.72
C ASP A 141 18.63 8.57 -2.77
N ARG A 142 17.36 8.88 -2.50
CA ARG A 142 16.95 10.03 -1.68
C ARG A 142 15.78 9.68 -0.79
N TYR A 143 15.75 10.27 0.40
CA TYR A 143 14.59 10.25 1.28
C TYR A 143 13.81 11.55 1.15
N ARG A 144 12.49 11.45 1.21
CA ARG A 144 11.58 12.58 1.06
C ARG A 144 10.50 12.52 2.13
N ILE A 145 10.02 13.68 2.52
CA ILE A 145 8.93 13.83 3.48
C ILE A 145 7.85 14.66 2.81
N TYR A 146 6.62 14.14 2.85
CA TYR A 146 5.44 14.82 2.36
C TYR A 146 4.47 15.06 3.50
N ASP A 147 3.85 16.24 3.52
CA ASP A 147 2.58 16.47 4.19
C ASP A 147 1.47 15.88 3.32
N VAL A 148 0.76 14.92 3.88
CA VAL A 148 -0.34 14.20 3.24
C VAL A 148 -1.64 14.37 4.01
N THR A 149 -1.76 15.43 4.82
CA THR A 149 -3.00 15.78 5.53
C THR A 149 -4.16 15.96 4.55
N ASP A 150 -3.88 16.51 3.36
CA ASP A 150 -4.74 16.40 2.18
C ASP A 150 -4.19 15.31 1.24
N MET A 151 -4.76 14.10 1.35
CA MET A 151 -4.36 12.92 0.57
C MET A 151 -4.48 13.11 -0.94
N SER A 152 -5.30 14.07 -1.39
CA SER A 152 -5.48 14.38 -2.81
C SER A 152 -4.46 15.36 -3.36
N ASN A 153 -3.75 16.06 -2.47
CA ASN A 153 -2.76 17.06 -2.81
C ASN A 153 -1.52 16.99 -1.89
N PRO A 154 -0.76 15.88 -1.89
CA PRO A 154 0.47 15.77 -1.11
C PRO A 154 1.45 16.92 -1.37
N GLN A 155 1.97 17.54 -0.31
CA GLN A 155 2.94 18.63 -0.39
C GLN A 155 4.32 18.15 0.05
N SER A 156 5.35 18.37 -0.78
CA SER A 156 6.73 18.08 -0.37
C SER A 156 7.18 19.05 0.72
N LEU A 157 7.61 18.51 1.87
CA LEU A 157 8.17 19.27 2.98
C LEU A 157 9.69 19.37 2.91
N GLY A 158 10.34 18.38 2.30
CA GLY A 158 11.79 18.34 2.21
C GLY A 158 12.29 17.02 1.65
N GLU A 159 13.56 17.04 1.27
CA GLU A 159 14.25 15.89 0.70
C GLU A 159 15.73 15.92 1.06
N THR A 160 16.37 14.76 1.13
CA THR A 160 17.82 14.67 1.30
C THR A 160 18.56 15.07 0.03
N GLU A 161 19.88 15.21 0.12
CA GLU A 161 20.73 15.17 -1.08
C GLU A 161 20.65 13.78 -1.74
N VAL A 162 20.98 13.73 -3.03
CA VAL A 162 21.14 12.45 -3.77
C VAL A 162 22.46 11.82 -3.35
N TYR A 163 22.42 10.57 -2.89
CA TYR A 163 23.63 9.83 -2.54
C TYR A 163 23.71 8.48 -3.28
N PRO A 164 24.42 8.41 -4.41
CA PRO A 164 24.47 7.20 -5.22
C PRO A 164 24.94 5.97 -4.43
N GLY A 165 24.20 4.86 -4.50
CA GLY A 165 24.53 3.57 -3.91
C GLY A 165 23.93 3.29 -2.53
N THR A 166 23.10 4.19 -1.98
CA THR A 166 22.28 3.89 -0.80
C THR A 166 20.90 3.39 -1.22
N TYR A 167 20.68 2.08 -1.10
CA TYR A 167 19.35 1.48 -1.23
C TYR A 167 18.59 1.64 0.09
N ALA A 168 17.32 2.02 0.01
CA ALA A 168 16.36 1.90 1.10
C ALA A 168 15.52 0.64 0.91
#